data_AF-A0A4Q2RVR2-F1
#
_entry.id   AF-A0A4Q2RVR2-F1
#
_cell.length_a   1.000
_cell.length_b   1.000
_cell.length_c   1.000
_cell.angle_alpha   90.00
_cell.angle_beta   90.00
_cell.angle_gamma   90.00
#
_symmetry.space_group_name_H-M   'P 1'
#
loop_
_entity.id
_entity.type
_entity.pdbx_description
1 polymer ?
#
loop_
_entity_poly.entity_id
_entity_poly.type
_entity_poly.pdbx_seq_one_letter_code
_entity_poly.pdbx_strand_id
1 'polypeptide(L)'
;MKTLAIRLEDELHARLTILSKVSGQSVTDTIRTALEEHLTGLATQPDIAAKAQALTDEIEREAAEQLSAIKALLGPASKPAQRGGRAKS
;
A
#
# COMPACT_ATOMS: atom_id res chain seq x y z
N MET A 1 -12.45 -11.46 -7.43
CA MET A 1 -13.47 -10.41 -7.21
C MET A 1 -13.82 -10.40 -5.73
N LYS A 2 -13.83 -9.24 -5.06
CA LYS A 2 -14.35 -9.08 -3.69
C LYS A 2 -15.62 -8.23 -3.75
N THR A 3 -16.63 -8.56 -2.95
CA THR A 3 -17.90 -7.82 -2.90
C THR A 3 -17.79 -6.66 -1.92
N LEU A 4 -18.33 -5.50 -2.29
CA LEU A 4 -18.37 -4.30 -1.46
C LEU A 4 -19.85 -3.99 -1.13
N ALA A 5 -20.19 -3.96 0.16
CA ALA A 5 -21.50 -3.49 0.61
C ALA A 5 -21.36 -2.04 1.09
N ILE A 6 -22.03 -1.11 0.41
CA ILE A 6 -22.04 0.31 0.74
C ILE A 6 -23.47 0.78 1.02
N ARG A 7 -23.63 1.65 2.02
CA ARG A 7 -24.87 2.40 2.24
C ARG A 7 -24.74 3.75 1.57
N LEU A 8 -25.79 4.15 0.85
CA LEU A 8 -25.87 5.44 0.18
C LEU A 8 -27.10 6.16 0.72
N GLU A 9 -27.02 7.49 0.80
CA GLU A 9 -28.18 8.32 1.02
C GLU A 9 -29.18 8.14 -0.13
N ASP A 10 -30.48 8.23 0.19
CA ASP A 10 -31.56 7.96 -0.76
C ASP A 10 -31.46 8.83 -2.02
N GLU A 11 -31.11 10.11 -1.85
CA GLU A 11 -30.93 11.04 -2.96
C GLU A 11 -29.78 10.62 -3.89
N LEU A 12 -28.66 10.20 -3.32
CA LEU A 12 -27.49 9.78 -4.09
C LEU A 12 -27.78 8.48 -4.85
N HIS A 13 -28.45 7.52 -4.19
CA HIS A 13 -28.88 6.28 -4.83
C HIS A 13 -29.86 6.55 -5.99
N ALA A 14 -30.80 7.47 -5.82
CA ALA A 14 -31.74 7.85 -6.86
C ALA A 14 -31.02 8.47 -8.07
N ARG A 15 -30.10 9.42 -7.83
CA ARG A 15 -29.29 10.05 -8.88
C ARG A 15 -28.47 9.02 -9.65
N LEU A 16 -27.79 8.13 -8.94
CA LEU A 16 -27.00 7.06 -9.53
C LEU A 16 -27.85 6.11 -10.39
N THR A 17 -29.04 5.74 -9.90
CA THR A 17 -29.98 4.88 -10.63
C THR A 17 -30.43 5.52 -11.94
N ILE A 18 -30.75 6.82 -11.92
CA ILE A 18 -31.17 7.56 -13.12
C ILE A 18 -30.02 7.66 -14.11
N LEU A 19 -28.82 8.05 -13.65
CA LEU A 19 -27.64 8.18 -14.51
C LEU A 19 -27.31 6.86 -15.21
N SER A 20 -27.35 5.76 -14.46
CA SER A 20 -27.08 4.42 -15.01
C SER A 20 -28.10 4.03 -16.08
N LYS A 21 -29.39 4.33 -15.86
CA LYS A 21 -30.44 4.11 -16.86
C LYS A 21 -30.21 4.92 -18.13
N VAL A 22 -29.82 6.18 -17.99
CA VAL A 22 -29.57 7.09 -19.11
C VAL A 22 -28.32 6.70 -19.90
N SER A 23 -27.26 6.23 -19.23
CA SER A 23 -26.04 5.76 -19.88
C SER A 23 -26.13 4.34 -20.45
N GLY A 24 -27.22 3.61 -20.16
CA GLY A 24 -27.38 2.20 -20.55
C GLY A 24 -26.47 1.24 -19.78
N GLN A 25 -25.92 1.67 -18.64
CA GLN A 25 -25.04 0.87 -17.78
C GLN A 25 -25.78 0.35 -16.56
N SER A 26 -25.26 -0.71 -15.94
CA SER A 26 -25.76 -1.14 -14.64
C SER A 26 -25.30 -0.18 -13.54
N VAL A 27 -26.10 -0.05 -12.47
CA VAL A 27 -25.72 0.73 -11.28
C VAL A 27 -24.35 0.29 -10.74
N THR A 28 -24.08 -1.01 -10.76
CA THR A 28 -22.81 -1.58 -10.33
C THR A 28 -21.64 -1.15 -11.22
N ASP A 29 -21.83 -1.12 -12.53
CA ASP A 29 -20.77 -0.72 -13.47
C ASP A 29 -20.48 0.78 -13.39
N THR A 30 -21.52 1.60 -13.21
CA THR A 30 -21.37 3.04 -12.96
C THR A 30 -20.56 3.29 -11.69
N ILE A 31 -20.85 2.58 -10.58
CA ILE A 31 -20.06 2.69 -9.34
C ILE A 31 -18.61 2.27 -9.58
N ARG A 32 -18.39 1.15 -10.27
CA ARG A 32 -17.03 0.65 -10.57
C ARG A 32 -16.24 1.70 -11.36
N THR A 33 -16.81 2.21 -12.44
CA THR A 33 -16.17 3.19 -13.31
C THR A 33 -15.85 4.47 -12.54
N ALA A 34 -16.80 4.98 -11.76
CA ALA A 34 -16.60 6.18 -10.95
C ALA A 34 -15.48 6.01 -9.90
N LEU A 35 -15.35 4.81 -9.30
CA LEU A 35 -14.25 4.50 -8.39
C LEU A 35 -12.90 4.44 -9.11
N GLU A 36 -12.83 3.79 -10.28
CA GLU A 36 -11.60 3.69 -11.08
C GLU A 36 -11.11 5.07 -11.53
N GLU A 37 -12.01 5.92 -12.02
CA GLU A 37 -11.72 7.30 -12.40
C GLU A 37 -11.27 8.14 -11.21
N HIS A 38 -11.95 8.02 -10.07
CA HIS A 38 -11.61 8.75 -8.86
C HIS A 38 -10.22 8.35 -8.33
N LEU A 39 -9.93 7.05 -8.27
CA LEU A 39 -8.61 6.54 -7.84
C LEU A 39 -7.51 6.98 -8.80
N THR A 40 -7.76 6.93 -10.11
CA THR A 40 -6.82 7.42 -11.11
C THR A 40 -6.55 8.92 -10.91
N GLY A 41 -7.60 9.72 -10.71
CA GLY A 41 -7.48 11.15 -10.43
C GLY A 41 -6.68 11.43 -9.17
N LEU A 42 -6.97 10.72 -8.06
CA LEU A 42 -6.21 10.84 -6.80
C LEU A 42 -4.73 10.52 -6.99
N ALA A 43 -4.40 9.47 -7.74
CA ALA A 43 -3.01 9.06 -7.98
C ALA A 43 -2.20 10.11 -8.76
N THR A 44 -2.86 10.94 -9.58
CA THR A 44 -2.19 12.05 -10.29
C THR A 44 -1.92 13.28 -9.43
N GLN A 45 -2.47 13.36 -8.21
CA GLN A 45 -2.28 14.52 -7.35
C GLN A 45 -0.85 14.56 -6.80
N PRO A 46 -0.14 15.69 -6.89
CA PRO A 46 1.26 15.78 -6.47
C PRO A 46 1.43 15.49 -4.97
N ASP A 47 0.48 15.91 -4.14
CA ASP A 47 0.51 15.65 -2.70
C ASP A 47 0.36 14.15 -2.37
N ILE A 48 -0.46 13.44 -3.15
CA ILE A 48 -0.64 11.99 -3.00
C ILE A 48 0.60 11.26 -3.49
N ALA A 49 1.18 11.68 -4.62
CA ALA A 49 2.43 11.12 -5.14
C ALA A 49 3.59 11.29 -4.15
N ALA A 50 3.73 12.48 -3.52
CA ALA A 50 4.75 12.73 -2.51
C ALA A 50 4.57 11.83 -1.27
N LYS A 51 3.33 11.67 -0.79
CA LYS A 51 3.02 10.77 0.33
C LYS A 51 3.27 9.30 -0.03
N ALA A 52 2.94 8.90 -1.26
CA ALA A 52 3.20 7.55 -1.75
C ALA A 52 4.70 7.27 -1.79
N GLN A 53 5.51 8.21 -2.29
CA GLN A 53 6.98 8.05 -2.29
C GLN A 53 7.54 7.93 -0.88
N ALA A 54 7.12 8.80 0.05
CA ALA A 54 7.57 8.72 1.44
C ALA A 54 7.22 7.37 2.09
N LEU A 55 6.02 6.84 1.81
CA LEU A 55 5.62 5.51 2.28
C LEU A 55 6.47 4.40 1.64
N THR A 56 6.80 4.51 0.35
CA THR A 56 7.70 3.57 -0.32
C THR A 56 9.07 3.55 0.34
N ASP A 57 9.67 4.73 0.58
CA ASP A 57 10.99 4.85 1.21
C ASP A 57 11.00 4.22 2.62
N GLU A 58 9.91 4.39 3.38
CA GLU A 58 9.75 3.79 4.71
C GLU A 58 9.67 2.25 4.64
N ILE A 59 8.84 1.72 3.75
CA ILE A 59 8.69 0.27 3.53
C ILE A 59 10.04 -0.34 3.12
N GLU A 60 10.77 0.31 2.22
CA GLU A 60 12.08 -0.18 1.76
C GLU A 60 13.11 -0.18 2.89
N ARG A 61 13.13 0.86 3.74
CA ARG A 61 14.00 0.89 4.93
C ARG A 61 13.69 -0.26 5.88
N GLU A 62 12.43 -0.45 6.23
CA GLU A 62 12.02 -1.54 7.13
C GLU A 62 12.32 -2.91 6.54
N ALA A 63 12.02 -3.12 5.25
CA ALA A 63 12.33 -4.36 4.56
C ALA A 63 13.84 -4.64 4.52
N ALA A 64 14.66 -3.61 4.29
CA ALA A 64 16.12 -3.74 4.30
C ALA A 64 16.66 -4.12 5.69
N GLU A 65 16.13 -3.52 6.76
CA GLU A 65 16.49 -3.86 8.13
C GLU A 65 16.11 -5.31 8.48
N GLN A 66 14.87 -5.71 8.15
CA GLN A 66 14.40 -7.08 8.36
C GLN A 66 15.25 -8.08 7.56
N LEU A 67 15.54 -7.78 6.29
CA LEU A 67 16.38 -8.63 5.45
C LEU A 67 17.82 -8.74 6.01
N SER A 68 18.37 -7.65 6.53
CA SER A 68 19.70 -7.62 7.16
C SER A 68 19.74 -8.51 8.41
N ALA A 69 18.72 -8.43 9.27
CA ALA A 69 18.60 -9.28 10.47
C ALA A 69 18.48 -10.78 10.10
N ILE A 70 17.68 -11.11 9.09
CA ILE A 70 17.54 -12.48 8.59
C ILE A 70 18.88 -12.98 8.02
N LYS A 71 19.60 -12.16 7.24
CA LYS A 71 20.92 -12.51 6.71
C LYS A 71 21.94 -12.74 7.84
N ALA A 72 21.90 -11.93 8.90
CA ALA A 72 22.75 -12.10 10.07
C ALA A 72 22.46 -13.41 10.84
N LEU A 73 21.18 -13.82 10.90
CA LEU A 73 20.77 -15.09 11.51
C LEU A 73 21.21 -16.32 10.69
N LEU A 74 21.11 -16.23 9.36
CA LEU A 74 21.41 -17.33 8.43
C LEU A 74 22.90 -17.42 8.04
N GLY A 75 23.67 -16.36 8.24
CA GLY A 75 25.12 -16.38 8.04
C GLY A 75 25.83 -17.22 9.09
N PRO A 76 26.97 -17.87 8.77
CA PRO A 76 27.76 -18.54 9.78
C PRO A 76 28.19 -17.48 10.81
N ALA A 77 27.98 -17.76 12.10
CA ALA A 77 28.43 -16.89 13.18
C ALA A 77 29.92 -16.59 12.99
N SER A 78 30.25 -15.45 12.39
CA SER A 78 31.63 -14.98 12.32
C SER A 78 32.03 -14.74 13.77
N LYS A 79 32.80 -15.71 14.27
CA LYS A 79 33.42 -15.74 15.58
C LYS A 79 33.80 -14.31 16.00
N PRO A 80 33.43 -13.86 17.21
CA PRO A 80 34.00 -12.63 17.72
C PRO A 80 35.51 -12.77 17.67
N ALA A 81 36.15 -11.82 16.97
CA ALA A 81 37.58 -11.76 16.81
C ALA A 81 38.25 -11.86 18.19
N GLN A 82 39.11 -12.86 18.30
CA GLN A 82 39.91 -13.24 19.43
C GLN A 82 40.61 -12.03 20.07
N ARG A 83 40.10 -11.53 21.20
CA ARG A 83 40.90 -10.79 22.18
C ARG A 83 41.79 -11.78 22.93
N GLY A 84 42.79 -12.32 22.26
CA GLY A 84 44.03 -12.78 22.90
C GLY A 84 45.05 -11.67 22.72
N GLY A 85 45.88 -11.27 23.67
CA GLY A 85 46.09 -11.63 25.05
C GLY A 85 47.28 -10.78 25.50
N ARG A 86 47.33 -10.36 26.76
CA ARG A 86 48.61 -10.08 27.41
C ARG A 86 48.51 -10.49 28.85
N ALA A 87 48.94 -11.73 29.07
CA ALA A 87 49.17 -12.31 30.38
C ALA A 87 50.27 -11.55 31.11
N LYS A 88 50.12 -11.54 32.44
CA LYS A 88 51.12 -11.18 33.43
C LYS A 88 52.40 -11.99 33.25
N SER A 89 53.56 -11.35 33.42
CA SER A 89 54.75 -11.85 34.13
C SER A 89 55.79 -10.75 34.22
#